data_AF-A0A091R6I6-F1
#
_entry.id   AF-A0A091R6I6-F1
#
_cell.length_a   1.000
_cell.length_b   1.000
_cell.length_c   1.000
_cell.angle_alpha   90.00
_cell.angle_beta   90.00
_cell.angle_gamma   90.00
#
_symmetry.space_group_name_H-M   'P 1'
#
loop_
_entity.id
_entity.type
_entity.pdbx_description
1 polymer ?
#
loop_
_entity_poly.entity_id
_entity_poly.type
_entity_poly.pdbx_seq_one_letter_code
_entity_poly.pdbx_strand_id
1 'polypeptide(L)'
;TDKWTVQVASSQRRMIDNKLGKEVLVSSLVSNLLHSTLQLYKHNLSPNFCVMHLEDRLQELYFKSKMLSEYLKGQMRVHVKELGVVLG
;
A
#
# COMPACT_ATOMS: atom_id res chain seq x y z
N THR A 1 -5.42 26.18 -2.61
CA THR A 1 -5.18 24.73 -2.71
C THR A 1 -5.57 24.11 -1.39
N ASP A 2 -6.60 23.27 -1.39
CA ASP A 2 -7.09 22.61 -0.17
C ASP A 2 -5.97 21.82 0.52
N LYS A 3 -5.90 21.91 1.85
CA LYS A 3 -4.97 21.13 2.66
C LYS A 3 -5.47 19.68 2.70
N TRP A 4 -5.08 18.88 1.71
CA TRP A 4 -5.38 17.45 1.67
C TRP A 4 -4.65 16.75 2.81
N THR A 5 -5.37 16.37 3.87
CA THR A 5 -4.83 15.59 5.00
C THR A 5 -5.42 14.18 5.00
N VAL A 6 -4.60 13.15 5.17
CA VAL A 6 -5.04 11.75 5.27
C VAL A 6 -5.16 11.36 6.75
N GLN A 7 -6.30 10.78 7.15
CA GLN A 7 -6.59 10.43 8.54
C GLN A 7 -7.00 8.96 8.68
N VAL A 8 -6.60 8.29 9.77
CA VAL A 8 -7.05 6.92 10.09
C VAL A 8 -8.52 6.92 10.52
N ALA A 9 -9.37 6.24 9.76
CA ALA A 9 -10.65 5.77 10.26
C ALA A 9 -10.48 4.35 10.82
N SER A 10 -10.75 4.16 12.12
CA SER A 10 -10.78 2.84 12.77
C SER A 10 -12.07 2.69 13.58
N SER A 11 -12.69 1.51 13.49
CA SER A 11 -13.88 1.12 14.25
C SER A 11 -13.58 0.93 15.74
N GLN A 12 -12.33 0.64 16.11
CA GLN A 12 -11.92 0.36 17.49
C GLN A 12 -11.25 1.60 18.11
N ARG A 13 -12.01 2.65 18.39
CA ARG A 13 -11.49 3.85 19.07
C ARG A 13 -11.40 3.66 20.58
N ARG A 14 -10.22 3.90 21.16
CA ARG A 14 -10.15 4.57 22.47
C ARG A 14 -10.26 6.07 22.19
N MET A 15 -11.37 6.67 22.60
CA MET A 15 -11.65 8.11 22.49
C MET A 15 -10.65 8.88 23.36
N ILE A 16 -9.49 9.28 22.83
CA ILE A 16 -8.55 10.12 23.59
C ILE A 16 -8.24 11.44 22.87
N ASP A 17 -8.55 11.60 21.59
CA ASP A 17 -8.24 12.86 20.90
C ASP A 17 -9.37 13.34 20.00
N ASN A 18 -9.66 14.65 20.07
CA ASN A 18 -10.74 15.35 19.37
C ASN A 18 -10.47 15.53 17.86
N LYS A 19 -9.59 14.69 17.28
CA LYS A 19 -9.22 14.63 15.87
C LYS A 19 -9.72 13.31 15.28
N LEU A 20 -10.28 13.36 14.07
CA LEU A 20 -10.91 12.22 13.40
C LEU A 20 -9.97 11.03 13.05
N GLY A 21 -8.67 11.12 13.34
CA GLY A 21 -7.73 10.01 13.21
C GLY A 21 -6.28 10.39 13.53
N LYS A 22 -5.40 9.38 13.61
CA LYS A 22 -3.94 9.58 13.60
C LYS A 22 -3.53 10.02 12.18
N GLU A 23 -2.59 10.96 12.08
CA GLU A 23 -2.00 11.34 10.80
C GLU A 23 -1.22 10.13 10.25
N VAL A 24 -1.55 9.71 9.03
CA VAL A 24 -0.97 8.51 8.42
C VAL A 24 0.12 8.95 7.47
N LEU A 25 1.28 8.31 7.55
CA LEU A 25 2.31 8.44 6.54
C LEU A 25 1.76 7.91 5.21
N VAL A 26 1.99 8.65 4.12
CA VAL A 26 1.61 8.18 2.78
C VAL A 26 2.36 6.89 2.49
N SER A 27 1.63 5.82 2.13
CA SER A 27 2.25 4.54 1.79
C SER A 27 3.10 4.71 0.52
N SER A 28 4.40 4.45 0.62
CA SER A 28 5.32 4.46 -0.53
C SER A 28 4.85 3.51 -1.63
N LEU A 29 4.28 2.36 -1.26
CA LEU A 29 3.73 1.36 -2.17
C LEU A 29 2.56 1.92 -2.99
N VAL A 30 1.60 2.58 -2.33
CA VAL A 30 0.45 3.20 -3.01
C VAL A 30 0.90 4.40 -3.85
N SER A 31 1.83 5.21 -3.33
CA SER A 31 2.41 6.33 -4.08
C SER A 31 3.10 5.86 -5.37
N ASN A 32 3.90 4.80 -5.29
CA ASN A 32 4.60 4.24 -6.45
C ASN A 32 3.63 3.60 -7.45
N LEU A 33 2.59 2.90 -6.97
CA LEU A 33 1.53 2.35 -7.81
C LEU A 33 0.84 3.47 -8.59
N LEU A 34 0.37 4.52 -7.91
CA LEU A 34 -0.30 5.66 -8.56
C LEU A 34 0.63 6.38 -9.54
N HIS A 35 1.91 6.58 -9.17
CA HIS A 35 2.89 7.20 -10.05
C HIS A 35 3.11 6.37 -11.31
N SER A 36 3.28 5.05 -11.18
CA SER A 36 3.48 4.16 -12.31
C SER A 36 2.28 4.13 -13.25
N THR A 37 1.05 4.06 -12.73
CA THR A 37 -0.18 4.11 -13.53
C THR A 37 -0.34 5.45 -14.24
N LEU A 38 0.00 6.56 -13.57
CA LEU A 38 -0.04 7.89 -14.18
C LEU A 38 0.98 8.03 -15.33
N GLN A 39 2.19 7.48 -15.18
CA GLN A 39 3.19 7.51 -16.26
C GLN A 39 2.70 6.71 -17.47
N LEU A 40 2.12 5.53 -17.27
CA LEU A 40 1.56 4.73 -18.37
C LEU A 40 0.44 5.47 -19.10
N TYR A 41 -0.42 6.16 -18.36
CA TYR A 41 -1.47 7.00 -18.93
C TYR A 41 -0.88 8.16 -19.76
N LYS A 42 0.16 8.85 -19.24
CA LYS A 42 0.85 9.94 -19.95
C LYS A 42 1.54 9.48 -21.23
N HIS A 43 1.94 8.21 -21.32
CA HIS A 43 2.49 7.63 -22.53
C HIS A 43 1.41 7.22 -23.57
N ASN A 44 0.15 7.59 -23.37
CA ASN A 44 -0.98 7.28 -24.26
C ASN A 44 -1.17 5.77 -24.50
N LEU A 45 -0.80 4.94 -23.51
CA LEU A 45 -1.09 3.51 -23.56
C LEU A 45 -2.59 3.28 -23.46
N SER A 46 -3.04 2.12 -23.95
CA SER A 46 -4.47 1.81 -23.92
C SER A 46 -4.98 1.78 -22.47
N PRO A 47 -6.23 2.20 -22.22
CA PRO A 47 -6.83 2.12 -20.89
C PRO A 47 -6.80 0.69 -20.33
N ASN A 48 -6.99 -0.32 -21.20
CA ASN A 48 -6.91 -1.73 -20.82
C ASN A 48 -5.52 -2.08 -20.28
N PHE A 49 -4.45 -1.56 -20.89
CA PHE A 49 -3.09 -1.79 -20.40
C PHE A 49 -2.83 -1.12 -19.04
N CYS A 50 -3.38 0.07 -18.82
CA CYS A 50 -3.29 0.75 -17.53
C CYS A 50 -4.01 -0.03 -16.42
N VAL A 51 -5.18 -0.60 -16.72
CA VAL A 51 -5.94 -1.44 -15.78
C VAL A 51 -5.21 -2.75 -15.49
N MET A 52 -4.70 -3.44 -16.52
CA MET A 52 -3.91 -4.66 -16.33
C MET A 52 -2.67 -4.40 -15.45
N HIS A 53 -1.93 -3.31 -15.70
CA HIS A 53 -0.78 -2.95 -14.85
C HIS A 53 -1.20 -2.65 -13.41
N LEU A 54 -2.33 -1.96 -13.22
CA LEU A 54 -2.87 -1.70 -11.89
C LEU A 54 -3.20 -2.99 -11.15
N GLU A 55 -3.86 -3.94 -11.81
CA GLU A 55 -4.19 -5.26 -11.28
C GLU A 55 -2.93 -6.03 -10.88
N ASP A 56 -1.90 -6.06 -11.74
CA ASP A 56 -0.62 -6.71 -11.44
C ASP A 56 0.05 -6.12 -10.19
N ARG A 57 0.06 -4.80 -10.03
CA ARG A 57 0.64 -4.15 -8.84
C ARG A 57 -0.16 -4.42 -7.58
N LEU A 58 -1.48 -4.50 -7.67
CA LEU A 58 -2.32 -4.90 -6.53
C LEU A 58 -2.10 -6.35 -6.15
N GLN A 59 -1.92 -7.24 -7.13
CA GLN A 59 -1.62 -8.64 -6.89
C GLN A 59 -0.25 -8.82 -6.22
N GLU A 60 0.76 -8.06 -6.63
CA GLU A 60 2.07 -8.02 -5.97
C GLU A 60 1.95 -7.61 -4.49
N LEU A 61 1.15 -6.56 -4.20
CA LEU A 61 0.88 -6.12 -2.84
C LEU A 61 0.16 -7.17 -2.00
N TYR A 62 -0.79 -7.87 -2.59
CA TYR A 62 -1.47 -8.98 -1.94
C TYR A 62 -0.49 -10.10 -1.59
N PHE A 63 0.39 -10.51 -2.52
CA PHE A 63 1.37 -11.56 -2.25
C PHE A 63 2.37 -11.17 -1.17
N LYS A 64 2.85 -9.92 -1.17
CA LYS A 64 3.68 -9.37 -0.08
C LYS A 64 2.97 -9.45 1.27
N SER A 65 1.70 -9.02 1.31
CA SER A 65 0.88 -9.07 2.53
C SER A 65 0.62 -10.51 3.01
N LYS A 66 0.39 -11.44 2.08
CA LYS A 66 0.22 -12.86 2.36
C LYS A 66 1.50 -13.45 2.95
N MET A 67 2.64 -13.16 2.34
CA MET A 67 3.94 -13.61 2.83
C MET A 67 4.23 -13.08 4.24
N LEU A 68 3.93 -11.82 4.51
CA LEU A 68 4.04 -11.24 5.86
C LEU A 68 3.11 -11.95 6.85
N SER A 69 1.89 -12.30 6.45
CA SER A 69 0.94 -13.05 7.29
C SER A 69 1.46 -14.46 7.62
N GLU A 70 1.99 -15.18 6.62
CA GLU A 70 2.58 -16.51 6.80
C GLU A 70 3.85 -16.47 7.66
N TYR A 71 4.64 -15.41 7.51
CA TYR A 71 5.78 -15.12 8.38
C TYR A 71 5.36 -14.93 9.84
N LEU A 72 4.39 -14.06 10.10
CA LEU A 72 3.89 -13.77 11.45
C LEU A 72 3.23 -14.99 12.11
N LYS A 73 2.61 -15.87 11.32
CA LYS A 73 2.06 -17.16 11.78
C LYS A 73 3.14 -18.21 12.07
N GLY A 74 4.41 -17.93 11.79
CA GLY A 74 5.53 -18.84 12.01
C GLY A 74 5.63 -19.98 10.99
N GLN A 75 4.86 -19.93 9.89
CA GLN A 75 4.94 -20.91 8.80
C GLN A 75 6.16 -20.65 7.90
N MET A 76 6.67 -19.41 7.87
CA MET A 76 7.93 -19.03 7.24
C MET A 76 8.90 -18.46 8.29
N ARG A 77 10.11 -19.02 8.41
CA ARG A 77 11.17 -18.53 9.30
C ARG A 77 12.24 -17.81 8.48
N VAL A 78 11.97 -16.57 8.11
CA VAL A 78 12.91 -15.69 7.40
C VAL A 78 13.46 -14.64 8.37
N HIS A 79 14.71 -14.20 8.24
CA HIS A 79 15.21 -13.17 9.15
C HIS A 79 14.50 -11.83 8.86
N VAL A 80 14.13 -11.03 9.88
CA VAL A 80 13.37 -9.77 9.69
C VAL A 80 14.04 -8.82 8.68
N LYS A 81 15.37 -8.86 8.58
CA LYS A 81 16.14 -8.10 7.58
C LYS A 81 15.86 -8.55 6.14
N GLU A 82 15.68 -9.84 5.89
CA GLU A 82 15.32 -10.38 4.57
C GLU A 82 13.85 -10.12 4.27
N LEU A 83 12.99 -10.13 5.29
CA LEU A 83 11.58 -9.77 5.15
C LEU A 83 11.40 -8.31 4.69
N GLY A 84 12.19 -7.37 5.22
CA GLY A 84 12.20 -5.98 4.77
C GLY A 84 12.61 -5.85 3.29
N VAL A 85 13.56 -6.67 2.83
CA VAL A 85 14.00 -6.69 1.42
C VAL A 85 12.93 -7.27 0.49
N VAL A 86 12.18 -8.28 0.94
CA VAL A 86 11.14 -8.94 0.13
C VAL A 86 9.83 -8.15 0.10
N LEU A 87 9.50 -7.44 1.18
CA LEU A 87 8.27 -6.65 1.28
C LEU A 87 8.40 -5.25 0.65
N GLY A 88 9.61 -4.71 0.53
CA GLY A 88 9.90 -3.44 -0.15
C GLY A 88 9.73 -2.21 0.73
#